data_AF-A0A3B1BF84-F1
#
_entry.id   AF-A0A3B1BF84-F1
#
_cell.length_a   1.000
_cell.length_b   1.000
_cell.length_c   1.000
_cell.angle_alpha   90.00
_cell.angle_beta   90.00
_cell.angle_gamma   90.00
#
_symmetry.space_group_name_H-M   'P 1'
#
loop_
_entity.id
_entity.type
_entity.pdbx_description
1 polymer ?
#
loop_
_entity_poly.entity_id
_entity_poly.type
_entity_poly.pdbx_seq_one_letter_code
_entity_poly.pdbx_strand_id
1 'polypeptide(L)'
;MQGLTLVEVMIALVILSVGLLGLAGLQIHGLRGTSNANSRVQATFILSGMSERMHANPTEFVRNLTYNGVALNANACGAQPPSCNGGGCTTLQLFTHDNYEVCMSMAAN
;
A
#
# COMPACT_ATOMS: atom_id res chain seq x y z
N MET A 1 -17.09 55.43 19.58
CA MET A 1 -17.05 54.09 18.98
C MET A 1 -17.12 54.30 17.48
N GLN A 2 -15.99 54.25 16.78
CA GLN A 2 -15.97 54.41 15.32
C GLN A 2 -16.52 53.12 14.71
N GLY A 3 -17.66 53.22 14.02
CA GLY A 3 -18.33 52.09 13.38
C GLY A 3 -17.53 51.59 12.19
N LEU A 4 -17.49 50.26 12.03
CA LEU A 4 -16.94 49.58 10.86
C LEU A 4 -17.58 50.14 9.60
N THR A 5 -16.77 50.53 8.63
CA THR A 5 -17.28 50.96 7.32
C THR A 5 -17.66 49.73 6.49
N LEU A 6 -18.68 49.84 5.64
CA LEU A 6 -19.14 48.72 4.79
C LEU A 6 -18.01 48.20 3.88
N VAL A 7 -17.12 49.10 3.46
CA VAL A 7 -15.92 48.80 2.65
C VAL A 7 -14.91 47.96 3.43
N GLU A 8 -14.74 48.19 4.72
CA GLU A 8 -13.80 47.46 5.57
C GLU A 8 -14.18 45.98 5.72
N VAL A 9 -15.48 45.71 5.89
CA VAL A 9 -16.00 44.33 5.95
C VAL A 9 -15.86 43.62 4.60
N MET A 10 -16.08 44.32 3.49
CA MET A 10 -15.91 43.71 2.15
C MET A 10 -14.44 43.32 1.90
N ILE A 11 -13.49 44.18 2.27
CA ILE A 11 -12.06 43.89 2.16
C ILE A 11 -11.70 42.69 3.05
N ALA A 12 -12.21 42.64 4.28
CA ALA A 12 -11.98 41.52 5.19
C ALA A 12 -12.50 40.18 4.61
N LEU A 13 -13.69 40.17 4.00
CA LEU A 13 -14.25 38.98 3.36
C LEU A 13 -13.44 38.51 2.15
N VAL A 14 -12.93 39.44 1.32
CA VAL A 14 -12.05 39.10 0.20
C VAL A 14 -10.76 38.44 0.72
N ILE A 15 -10.09 39.06 1.69
CA ILE A 15 -8.85 38.51 2.28
C ILE A 15 -9.11 37.13 2.89
N LEU A 16 -10.21 36.99 3.65
CA LEU A 16 -10.59 35.73 4.27
C LEU A 16 -10.87 34.64 3.23
N SER A 17 -11.59 34.96 2.16
CA SER A 17 -11.89 34.00 1.09
C SER A 17 -10.61 33.49 0.43
N VAL A 18 -9.67 34.38 0.08
CA VAL A 18 -8.37 34.01 -0.51
C VAL A 18 -7.55 33.15 0.46
N GLY A 19 -7.54 33.48 1.75
CA GLY A 19 -6.89 32.66 2.78
C GLY A 19 -7.47 31.25 2.88
N LEU A 20 -8.80 31.13 2.81
CA LEU A 20 -9.50 29.84 2.91
C LEU A 20 -9.27 28.95 1.67
N LEU A 21 -9.18 29.56 0.48
CA LEU A 21 -8.74 28.88 -0.75
C LEU A 21 -7.31 28.35 -0.63
N GLY A 22 -6.40 29.10 -0.01
CA GLY A 22 -5.04 28.65 0.29
C GLY A 22 -5.00 27.42 1.21
N LEU A 23 -5.81 27.43 2.28
CA LEU A 23 -5.93 26.31 3.21
C LEU A 23 -6.49 25.05 2.54
N ALA A 24 -7.51 25.20 1.68
CA ALA A 24 -8.06 24.08 0.90
C ALA A 24 -7.00 23.45 -0.02
N GLY A 25 -6.14 24.28 -0.64
CA GLY A 25 -5.00 23.79 -1.42
C GLY A 25 -4.05 22.94 -0.59
N LEU A 26 -3.66 23.42 0.59
CA LEU A 26 -2.79 22.67 1.51
C LEU A 26 -3.43 21.35 1.96
N GLN A 27 -4.74 21.32 2.20
CA GLN A 27 -5.46 20.11 2.57
C GLN A 27 -5.40 19.05 1.45
N ILE A 28 -5.57 19.45 0.18
CA ILE A 28 -5.44 18.54 -0.97
C ILE A 28 -4.01 18.01 -1.10
N HIS A 29 -2.99 18.85 -0.88
CA HIS A 29 -1.60 18.41 -0.88
C HIS A 29 -1.30 17.41 0.24
N GLY A 30 -1.84 17.64 1.44
CA GLY A 30 -1.77 16.70 2.56
C GLY A 30 -2.43 15.35 2.22
N LEU A 31 -3.64 15.37 1.65
CA LEU A 31 -4.35 14.15 1.24
C LEU A 31 -3.57 13.34 0.19
N ARG A 32 -2.97 14.01 -0.80
CA ARG A 32 -2.10 13.35 -1.79
C ARG A 32 -0.87 12.72 -1.13
N GLY A 33 -0.26 13.41 -0.17
CA GLY A 33 0.84 12.88 0.63
C GLY A 33 0.45 11.61 1.39
N THR A 34 -0.72 11.62 2.04
CA THR A 34 -1.27 10.46 2.74
C THR A 34 -1.53 9.28 1.81
N SER A 35 -2.12 9.52 0.63
CA SER A 35 -2.36 8.46 -0.35
C SER A 35 -1.06 7.77 -0.77
N ASN A 36 -0.02 8.56 -1.08
CA ASN A 36 1.29 8.03 -1.46
C ASN A 36 1.95 7.26 -0.30
N ALA A 37 1.85 7.77 0.92
CA ALA A 37 2.34 7.10 2.10
C ALA A 37 1.62 5.76 2.32
N ASN A 38 0.31 5.69 2.09
CA ASN A 38 -0.47 4.46 2.23
C ASN A 38 -0.02 3.37 1.25
N SER A 39 0.17 3.71 -0.03
CA SER A 39 0.70 2.77 -1.02
C SER A 39 2.09 2.25 -0.63
N ARG A 40 2.95 3.12 -0.08
CA ARG A 40 4.28 2.71 0.40
C ARG A 40 4.19 1.79 1.62
N VAL A 41 3.27 2.07 2.56
CA VAL A 41 3.03 1.22 3.74
C VAL A 41 2.57 -0.16 3.30
N GLN A 42 1.62 -0.24 2.36
CA GLN A 42 1.12 -1.50 1.84
C GLN A 42 2.21 -2.32 1.14
N ALA A 43 3.03 -1.69 0.29
CA ALA A 43 4.17 -2.35 -0.34
C ALA A 43 5.19 -2.87 0.70
N THR A 44 5.50 -2.05 1.71
CA THR A 44 6.44 -2.42 2.78
C THR A 44 5.88 -3.59 3.61
N PHE A 45 4.58 -3.60 3.88
CA PHE A 45 3.91 -4.67 4.60
C PHE A 45 4.06 -6.00 3.86
N ILE A 46 3.75 -6.04 2.56
CA ILE A 46 3.90 -7.25 1.74
C ILE A 46 5.37 -7.71 1.70
N LEU A 47 6.32 -6.79 1.48
CA LEU A 47 7.75 -7.12 1.45
C LEU A 47 8.25 -7.66 2.80
N SER A 48 7.81 -7.10 3.91
CA SER A 48 8.20 -7.56 5.25
C SER A 48 7.69 -8.98 5.51
N GLY A 49 6.43 -9.28 5.13
CA GLY A 49 5.88 -10.63 5.22
C GLY A 49 6.61 -11.63 4.33
N MET A 50 7.02 -11.21 3.13
CA MET A 50 7.84 -12.05 2.25
C MET A 50 9.23 -12.33 2.85
N SER A 51 9.88 -11.34 3.48
CA SER A 51 11.19 -11.54 4.11
C SER A 51 11.15 -12.51 5.29
N GLU A 52 10.08 -12.46 6.10
CA GLU A 52 9.90 -13.40 7.20
C GLU A 52 9.78 -14.83 6.68
N ARG A 53 9.05 -15.02 5.57
CA ARG A 53 8.83 -16.33 4.95
C ARG A 53 10.10 -16.87 4.28
N MET A 54 10.95 -15.98 3.75
CA MET A 54 12.31 -16.34 3.31
C MET A 54 13.17 -16.87 4.46
N HIS A 55 13.08 -16.25 5.64
CA HIS A 55 13.81 -16.69 6.83
C HIS A 55 13.23 -17.95 7.47
N ALA A 56 11.91 -18.15 7.40
CA ALA A 56 11.24 -19.33 7.96
C ALA A 56 11.57 -20.62 7.18
N ASN A 57 11.78 -20.53 5.86
CA ASN A 57 12.09 -21.68 5.01
C ASN A 57 13.23 -21.36 4.02
N PRO A 58 14.48 -21.21 4.51
CA PRO A 58 15.58 -20.71 3.70
C PRO A 58 16.05 -21.69 2.63
N THR A 59 15.95 -23.00 2.89
CA THR A 59 16.43 -24.04 1.97
C THR A 59 15.59 -24.14 0.70
N GLU A 60 14.26 -24.04 0.82
CA GLU A 60 13.38 -24.10 -0.35
C GLU A 60 13.39 -22.81 -1.13
N PHE A 61 13.54 -21.67 -0.44
CA PHE A 61 13.72 -20.37 -1.10
C PHE A 61 14.97 -20.37 -1.98
N VAL A 62 16.15 -20.71 -1.43
CA VAL A 62 17.40 -20.71 -2.22
C VAL A 62 17.35 -21.66 -3.42
N ARG A 63 16.65 -22.80 -3.30
CA ARG A 63 16.56 -23.80 -4.38
C ARG A 63 15.55 -23.47 -5.47
N ASN A 64 14.47 -22.77 -5.14
CA ASN A 64 13.34 -22.55 -6.06
C ASN A 64 13.11 -21.06 -6.39
N LEU A 65 13.91 -20.13 -5.85
CA LEU A 65 13.91 -18.72 -6.21
C LEU A 65 14.23 -18.55 -7.69
N THR A 66 13.19 -18.35 -8.48
CA THR A 66 13.33 -17.98 -9.88
C THR A 66 13.01 -16.50 -10.02
N TYR A 67 14.01 -15.67 -10.33
CA TYR A 67 13.80 -14.28 -10.75
C TYR A 67 13.27 -14.25 -12.20
N ASN A 68 12.15 -14.93 -12.46
CA ASN A 68 11.46 -14.75 -13.73
C ASN A 68 10.50 -13.59 -13.56
N GLY A 69 10.59 -12.58 -14.43
CA GLY A 69 9.84 -11.32 -14.31
C GLY A 69 8.39 -11.59 -13.94
N VAL A 70 8.02 -11.28 -12.69
CA VAL A 70 6.68 -11.56 -12.17
C VAL A 70 5.71 -10.70 -12.95
N ALA A 71 4.97 -11.32 -13.87
CA ALA A 71 3.81 -10.68 -14.45
C ALA A 71 2.82 -10.46 -13.30
N LEU A 72 2.53 -9.21 -12.93
CA LEU A 72 1.58 -8.90 -11.85
C LEU A 72 0.15 -8.97 -12.41
N ASN A 73 -0.32 -10.18 -12.72
CA ASN A 73 -1.73 -10.43 -13.04
C ASN A 73 -2.22 -11.64 -12.26
N ALA A 74 -3.53 -11.72 -11.99
CA ALA A 74 -4.11 -12.82 -11.21
C ALA A 74 -3.83 -14.21 -11.83
N ASN A 75 -3.61 -14.28 -13.14
CA ASN A 75 -3.26 -15.52 -13.85
C ASN A 75 -1.80 -15.94 -13.66
N ALA A 76 -0.94 -15.05 -13.12
CA ALA A 76 0.47 -15.31 -12.87
C ALA A 76 0.73 -16.00 -11.52
N CYS A 77 -0.26 -16.01 -10.62
CA CYS A 77 -0.15 -16.70 -9.33
C CYS A 77 -0.27 -18.23 -9.46
N GLY A 78 -0.60 -18.74 -10.64
CA GLY A 78 -0.76 -20.18 -10.89
C GLY A 78 -2.01 -20.77 -10.21
N ALA A 79 -2.11 -22.09 -10.22
CA ALA A 79 -3.20 -22.80 -9.55
C ALA A 79 -2.99 -22.83 -8.04
N GLN A 80 -4.08 -22.74 -7.27
CA GLN A 80 -4.04 -22.78 -5.80
C GLN A 80 -3.36 -24.08 -5.31
N PRO A 81 -2.25 -23.99 -4.57
CA PRO A 81 -1.59 -25.16 -3.98
C PRO A 81 -2.42 -25.71 -2.79
N PRO A 82 -2.16 -26.96 -2.35
CA PRO A 82 -2.80 -27.53 -1.16
C PRO A 82 -2.67 -26.60 0.05
N SER A 83 -3.76 -26.42 0.81
CA SER A 83 -3.77 -25.54 1.98
C SER A 83 -2.94 -26.13 3.12
N CYS A 84 -1.90 -25.39 3.54
CA CYS A 84 -0.96 -25.85 4.57
C CYS A 84 -1.38 -25.49 6.01
N ASN A 85 -2.64 -25.12 6.23
CA ASN A 85 -3.18 -24.69 7.53
C ASN A 85 -3.42 -25.84 8.55
N GLY A 86 -3.24 -27.11 8.16
CA GLY A 86 -3.60 -28.30 8.96
C GLY A 86 -2.45 -29.23 9.35
N GLY A 87 -1.18 -28.85 9.14
CA GLY A 87 -0.02 -29.58 9.70
C GLY A 87 0.53 -30.76 8.87
N GLY A 88 0.18 -30.89 7.59
CA GLY A 88 0.61 -32.01 6.74
C GLY A 88 1.55 -31.64 5.57
N CYS A 89 2.02 -30.41 5.47
CA CYS A 89 2.81 -29.96 4.31
C CYS A 89 4.31 -30.24 4.48
N THR A 90 4.93 -30.72 3.40
CA THR A 90 6.39 -30.72 3.24
C THR A 90 6.91 -29.28 3.08
N THR A 91 8.22 -29.05 3.29
CA THR A 91 8.86 -27.74 3.11
C THR A 91 8.62 -27.15 1.72
N LEU A 92 8.60 -28.00 0.68
CA LEU A 92 8.32 -27.60 -0.70
C LEU A 92 6.87 -27.15 -0.90
N GLN A 93 5.91 -27.84 -0.28
CA GLN A 93 4.49 -27.46 -0.35
C GLN A 93 4.21 -26.17 0.42
N LEU A 94 4.90 -25.96 1.54
CA LEU A 94 4.84 -24.70 2.26
C LEU A 94 5.38 -23.54 1.39
N PHE A 95 6.51 -23.74 0.71
CA PHE A 95 7.09 -22.75 -0.19
C PHE A 95 6.19 -22.36 -1.38
N THR A 96 5.43 -23.31 -1.95
CA THR A 96 4.47 -22.99 -3.02
C THR A 96 3.24 -22.26 -2.48
N HIS A 97 2.80 -22.58 -1.26
CA HIS A 97 1.66 -21.95 -0.57
C HIS A 97 1.92 -20.48 -0.21
N ASP A 98 2.89 -20.19 0.67
CA ASP A 98 4.10 -19.57 0.18
C ASP A 98 3.95 -18.41 -0.83
N ASN A 99 4.55 -18.61 -1.99
CA ASN A 99 4.49 -17.67 -3.09
C ASN A 99 3.07 -17.37 -3.60
N TYR A 100 2.14 -18.33 -3.54
CA TYR A 100 0.76 -18.12 -3.99
C TYR A 100 0.05 -17.03 -3.17
N GLU A 101 0.15 -17.05 -1.85
CA GLU A 101 -0.48 -16.04 -0.98
C GLU A 101 0.09 -14.64 -1.22
N VAL A 102 1.42 -14.52 -1.36
CA VAL A 102 2.08 -13.25 -1.64
C VAL A 102 1.64 -12.72 -3.01
N CYS A 103 1.59 -13.58 -4.02
CA CYS A 103 1.13 -13.19 -5.35
C CYS A 103 -0.33 -12.71 -5.33
N MET A 104 -1.22 -13.42 -4.64
CA MET A 104 -2.62 -13.01 -4.48
C MET A 104 -2.76 -11.66 -3.75
N SER A 105 -1.92 -11.39 -2.75
CA SER A 105 -1.91 -10.10 -2.04
C SER A 105 -1.48 -8.92 -2.93
N MET A 106 -0.62 -9.19 -3.91
CA MET A 106 -0.18 -8.20 -4.90
C MET A 106 -1.23 -7.99 -6.01
N ALA A 107 -1.92 -9.05 -6.43
CA ALA A 107 -2.95 -9.00 -7.47
C ALA A 107 -4.27 -8.35 -7.01
N ALA A 108 -4.49 -8.22 -5.70
CA ALA A 108 -5.68 -7.59 -5.13
C ALA A 108 -5.63 -6.06 -5.07
N ASN A 109 -4.50 -5.44 -5.43
CA ASN A 109 -4.32 -3.98 -5.54
C ASN A 109 -4.24 -3.52 -7.00
#